data_AF-A0A0V8IKV6-F1
#
_entry.id   AF-A0A0V8IKV6-F1
#
_cell.length_a   1.000
_cell.length_b   1.000
_cell.length_c   1.000
_cell.angle_alpha   90.00
_cell.angle_beta   90.00
_cell.angle_gamma   90.00
#
_symmetry.space_group_name_H-M   'P 1'
#
loop_
_entity.id
_entity.type
_entity.pdbx_description
1 polymer ?
#
loop_
_entity_poly.entity_id
_entity_poly.type
_entity_poly.pdbx_seq_one_letter_code
_entity_poly.pdbx_strand_id
1 'polypeptide(L)'
;MAGLGALRPGRRSRASAPRLLAVLLVLALGVLFAPPARAVDYGHDVSWPQCPGGLPMPPETTEFVVVGLTRGLAFTENPCLQQQYQWVLDRGIRAQAYAMATFPTAAQYDTYGGAGPYPAATRPDRLRNVGYAEGRAALASLTRIGWRPERIWVDVEPRPAQPWPSTTAAERQENRYLISGLLAALADAGFPSGFYSYASAWDAITGSWQLPGVPIWSPAGRLDFPSEASDLCVNPSFSGGTVHLTQWTDGTYDYDMTCTNVYQAHVATLGWQPSVADGATAGTTGRALPLESLRLAVAGDRLAGDILWRGHVQNLGWQPWTTAASAIGTTGLGLRLEAFQLRLTGDLAAQYSIRYRAHVQNTGWQPYSVDGATAGTVGQGLRLEAVTIELVPKVQPAFTAMYTAHVQNLGWTPTAADGTVAGTTGQALRVEALRLTVASMAYAGDIQWRGHVENVGWQPWVSSANPIGTTGQGLRLEAFEVRLTGELADRYSIYYRAHVQDVGWQAFTADGGTAGTTGQGKRIEAVQILLVPRAG
;
A
#
# COMPACT_ATOMS: atom_id res chain seq x y z
N MET A 1 33.01 -58.78 -59.81
CA MET A 1 32.98 -57.92 -61.01
C MET A 1 33.19 -56.49 -60.50
N ALA A 2 34.44 -56.04 -60.47
CA ALA A 2 35.03 -55.10 -61.45
C ALA A 2 34.31 -53.73 -61.41
N GLY A 3 34.93 -52.60 -61.07
CA GLY A 3 36.31 -52.30 -60.72
C GLY A 3 36.52 -50.78 -60.61
N LEU A 4 37.80 -50.40 -60.38
CA LEU A 4 38.44 -49.10 -60.69
C LEU A 4 38.03 -47.90 -59.81
N GLY A 5 38.92 -47.08 -59.23
CA GLY A 5 40.38 -46.94 -59.21
C GLY A 5 40.69 -45.74 -58.27
N ALA A 6 41.64 -45.84 -57.34
CA ALA A 6 42.99 -45.24 -57.42
C ALA A 6 42.95 -43.70 -57.68
N LEU A 7 43.41 -42.78 -56.83
CA LEU A 7 44.79 -42.53 -56.38
C LEU A 7 44.84 -41.40 -55.31
N ARG A 8 45.81 -41.50 -54.39
CA ARG A 8 46.37 -40.47 -53.47
C ARG A 8 47.31 -39.49 -54.24
N PRO A 9 48.09 -38.57 -53.62
CA PRO A 9 47.91 -37.60 -52.51
C PRO A 9 48.50 -36.17 -52.81
N GLY A 10 48.33 -35.18 -51.91
CA GLY A 10 49.43 -34.24 -51.56
C GLY A 10 49.17 -32.72 -51.50
N ARG A 11 49.39 -32.16 -50.28
CA ARG A 11 49.98 -30.83 -49.88
C ARG A 11 49.41 -29.52 -50.50
N ARG A 12 49.32 -28.35 -49.83
CA ARG A 12 49.70 -27.79 -48.52
C ARG A 12 49.04 -26.38 -48.38
N SER A 13 48.69 -25.99 -47.14
CA SER A 13 48.54 -24.60 -46.59
C SER A 13 47.41 -23.72 -47.17
N ARG A 14 46.68 -22.89 -46.42
CA ARG A 14 46.96 -22.07 -45.21
C ARG A 14 45.70 -21.90 -44.33
N ALA A 15 45.96 -21.70 -43.04
CA ALA A 15 45.21 -21.03 -41.98
C ALA A 15 43.74 -20.58 -42.21
N SER A 16 42.84 -21.09 -41.38
CA SER A 16 41.79 -20.29 -40.70
C SER A 16 41.32 -21.05 -39.44
N ALA A 17 41.12 -20.32 -38.34
CA ALA A 17 40.80 -20.83 -37.00
C ALA A 17 39.50 -21.67 -36.93
N PRO A 18 39.39 -22.66 -36.01
CA PRO A 18 38.14 -23.37 -35.78
C PRO A 18 37.19 -22.48 -34.98
N ARG A 19 35.98 -22.28 -35.51
CA ARG A 19 34.85 -21.73 -34.78
C ARG A 19 34.54 -22.66 -33.61
N LEU A 20 34.85 -22.21 -32.40
CA LEU A 20 34.27 -22.73 -31.16
C LEU A 20 32.77 -22.47 -31.21
N LEU A 21 31.99 -23.54 -31.37
CA LEU A 21 30.55 -23.53 -31.16
C LEU A 21 30.33 -23.39 -29.65
N ALA A 22 30.26 -22.15 -29.16
CA ALA A 22 29.77 -21.86 -27.83
C ALA A 22 28.25 -22.08 -27.82
N VAL A 23 27.82 -23.18 -27.20
CA VAL A 23 26.42 -23.38 -26.83
C VAL A 23 26.12 -22.42 -25.69
N LEU A 24 25.68 -21.20 -26.04
CA LEU A 24 25.04 -20.26 -25.12
C LEU A 24 23.61 -20.74 -24.87
N LEU A 25 23.44 -21.60 -23.87
CA LEU A 25 22.14 -21.90 -23.29
C LEU A 25 21.73 -20.72 -22.40
N VAL A 26 21.25 -19.63 -23.00
CA VAL A 26 20.55 -18.57 -22.27
C VAL A 26 19.16 -19.10 -21.94
N LEU A 27 19.05 -19.83 -20.83
CA LEU A 27 17.78 -20.03 -20.15
C LEU A 27 17.40 -18.69 -19.53
N ALA A 28 16.70 -17.87 -20.31
CA ALA A 28 15.91 -16.78 -19.80
C ALA A 28 14.78 -17.38 -18.96
N LEU A 29 15.06 -17.67 -17.68
CA LEU A 29 14.00 -17.64 -16.67
C LEU A 29 13.56 -16.18 -16.58
N GLY A 30 12.56 -15.83 -17.38
CA GLY A 30 11.69 -14.71 -17.05
C GLY A 30 11.05 -15.05 -15.72
N VAL A 31 11.66 -14.58 -14.63
CA VAL A 31 10.97 -14.41 -13.35
C VAL A 31 9.83 -13.46 -13.67
N LEU A 32 8.62 -14.01 -13.80
CA LEU A 32 7.40 -13.24 -13.78
C LEU A 32 7.36 -12.59 -12.40
N PHE A 33 7.88 -11.37 -12.30
CA PHE A 33 7.64 -10.52 -11.16
C PHE A 33 6.14 -10.27 -11.15
N ALA A 34 5.41 -10.89 -10.23
CA ALA A 34 4.10 -10.39 -9.85
C ALA A 34 4.29 -8.91 -9.45
N PRO A 35 3.44 -7.99 -9.94
CA PRO A 35 3.56 -6.59 -9.56
C PRO A 35 3.45 -6.48 -8.03
N PRO A 36 4.15 -5.51 -7.40
CA PRO A 36 3.99 -5.26 -5.97
C PRO A 36 2.50 -5.07 -5.66
N ALA A 37 2.06 -5.54 -4.49
CA ALA A 37 0.73 -5.25 -3.98
C ALA A 37 0.51 -3.73 -4.08
N ARG A 38 -0.45 -3.30 -4.89
CA ARG A 38 -0.75 -1.89 -5.11
C ARG A 38 -1.36 -1.33 -3.83
N ALA A 39 -0.88 -0.19 -3.36
CA ALA A 39 -1.49 0.52 -2.26
C ALA A 39 -2.71 1.34 -2.75
N VAL A 40 -2.71 1.69 -4.04
CA VAL A 40 -3.85 2.30 -4.73
C VAL A 40 -4.76 1.20 -5.29
N ASP A 41 -5.98 1.16 -4.77
CA ASP A 41 -7.08 0.42 -5.37
C ASP A 41 -7.72 1.25 -6.50
N TYR A 42 -8.10 0.56 -7.58
CA TYR A 42 -8.89 1.11 -8.68
C TYR A 42 -10.32 0.57 -8.64
N GLY A 43 -11.27 1.49 -8.63
CA GLY A 43 -12.70 1.21 -8.50
C GLY A 43 -13.52 1.93 -9.55
N HIS A 44 -14.82 1.88 -9.38
CA HIS A 44 -15.79 2.55 -10.25
C HIS A 44 -16.99 3.00 -9.40
N ASP A 45 -17.77 3.94 -9.89
CA ASP A 45 -19.08 4.23 -9.33
C ASP A 45 -20.21 3.93 -10.30
N VAL A 46 -21.38 3.58 -9.74
CA VAL A 46 -22.58 3.24 -10.50
C VAL A 46 -23.84 3.72 -9.81
N SER A 47 -24.84 4.06 -10.60
CA SER A 47 -26.14 4.47 -10.08
C SER A 47 -27.26 4.21 -11.09
N TRP A 48 -28.37 4.93 -10.96
CA TRP A 48 -29.59 4.75 -11.74
C TRP A 48 -29.44 4.75 -13.27
N PRO A 49 -28.49 5.47 -13.91
CA PRO A 49 -28.27 5.31 -15.35
C PRO A 49 -27.70 3.93 -15.73
N GLN A 50 -27.02 3.24 -14.81
CA GLN A 50 -26.46 1.88 -14.93
C GLN A 50 -27.45 0.81 -14.41
N CYS A 51 -28.72 0.95 -14.76
CA CYS A 51 -29.79 -0.03 -14.54
C CYS A 51 -29.88 -1.03 -15.72
N PRO A 52 -30.59 -2.17 -15.61
CA PRO A 52 -30.89 -3.01 -16.77
C PRO A 52 -31.45 -2.20 -17.94
N GLY A 53 -30.77 -2.24 -19.09
CA GLY A 53 -31.10 -1.44 -20.28
C GLY A 53 -30.39 -0.07 -20.38
N GLY A 54 -29.55 0.26 -19.40
CA GLY A 54 -28.69 1.44 -19.37
C GLY A 54 -27.21 1.12 -19.64
N LEU A 55 -26.29 1.87 -19.03
CA LEU A 55 -24.85 1.63 -19.11
C LEU A 55 -24.46 0.32 -18.38
N PRO A 56 -23.38 -0.37 -18.80
CA PRO A 56 -22.98 -1.65 -18.21
C PRO A 56 -22.53 -1.49 -16.75
N MET A 57 -22.66 -2.57 -15.98
CA MET A 57 -21.96 -2.69 -14.69
C MET A 57 -20.44 -2.65 -14.89
N PRO A 58 -19.66 -2.31 -13.86
CA PRO A 58 -18.21 -2.16 -13.99
C PRO A 58 -17.50 -3.44 -14.44
N PRO A 59 -16.29 -3.32 -15.01
CA PRO A 59 -15.47 -4.47 -15.42
C PRO A 59 -15.15 -5.45 -14.28
N GLU A 60 -14.74 -6.66 -14.61
CA GLU A 60 -14.31 -7.65 -13.59
C GLU A 60 -13.02 -7.26 -12.86
N THR A 61 -12.26 -6.31 -13.39
CA THR A 61 -11.05 -5.77 -12.77
C THR A 61 -11.33 -4.74 -11.67
N THR A 62 -12.60 -4.41 -11.41
CA THR A 62 -13.01 -3.44 -10.38
C THR A 62 -12.70 -3.97 -8.97
N GLU A 63 -11.86 -3.26 -8.21
CA GLU A 63 -11.43 -3.66 -6.87
C GLU A 63 -12.39 -3.19 -5.76
N PHE A 64 -13.12 -2.10 -6.00
CA PHE A 64 -14.21 -1.61 -5.16
C PHE A 64 -15.22 -0.82 -6.01
N VAL A 65 -16.42 -0.61 -5.46
CA VAL A 65 -17.46 0.20 -6.13
C VAL A 65 -18.10 1.23 -5.21
N VAL A 66 -18.47 2.40 -5.73
CA VAL A 66 -19.37 3.34 -5.04
C VAL A 66 -20.77 3.25 -5.66
N VAL A 67 -21.79 2.88 -4.87
CA VAL A 67 -23.17 2.69 -5.39
C VAL A 67 -24.08 3.84 -4.97
N GLY A 68 -24.73 4.48 -5.94
CA GLY A 68 -25.71 5.54 -5.69
C GLY A 68 -26.97 5.01 -4.99
N LEU A 69 -27.34 5.63 -3.87
CA LEU A 69 -28.57 5.33 -3.14
C LEU A 69 -29.78 6.03 -3.76
N THR A 70 -29.54 7.10 -4.51
CA THR A 70 -30.58 7.92 -5.11
C THR A 70 -30.50 7.97 -6.63
N ARG A 71 -31.63 8.29 -7.29
CA ARG A 71 -31.71 8.44 -8.75
C ARG A 71 -31.59 9.89 -9.22
N GLY A 72 -30.60 10.60 -8.70
CA GLY A 72 -30.24 11.96 -9.14
C GLY A 72 -30.83 13.11 -8.32
N LEU A 73 -31.72 12.84 -7.36
CA LEU A 73 -32.26 13.83 -6.40
C LEU A 73 -32.42 13.21 -5.01
N ALA A 74 -32.40 14.02 -3.95
CA ALA A 74 -32.74 13.52 -2.63
C ALA A 74 -34.20 13.04 -2.59
N PHE A 75 -34.52 12.14 -1.65
CA PHE A 75 -35.83 11.47 -1.56
C PHE A 75 -36.23 10.63 -2.79
N THR A 76 -35.35 10.43 -3.77
CA THR A 76 -35.62 9.58 -4.92
C THR A 76 -34.71 8.37 -4.88
N GLU A 77 -35.26 7.21 -4.57
CA GLU A 77 -34.47 6.00 -4.44
C GLU A 77 -33.96 5.47 -5.78
N ASN A 78 -32.74 4.93 -5.78
CA ASN A 78 -32.20 4.16 -6.90
C ASN A 78 -32.95 2.81 -7.04
N PRO A 79 -33.77 2.60 -8.09
CA PRO A 79 -34.53 1.37 -8.29
C PRO A 79 -33.65 0.13 -8.55
N CYS A 80 -32.37 0.31 -8.90
CA CYS A 80 -31.44 -0.78 -9.22
C CYS A 80 -30.51 -1.13 -8.06
N LEU A 81 -30.68 -0.47 -6.91
CA LEU A 81 -29.83 -0.62 -5.75
C LEU A 81 -29.70 -2.09 -5.30
N GLN A 82 -30.81 -2.85 -5.26
CA GLN A 82 -30.78 -4.26 -4.87
C GLN A 82 -29.91 -5.11 -5.81
N GLN A 83 -30.02 -4.88 -7.13
CA GLN A 83 -29.28 -5.64 -8.12
C GLN A 83 -27.80 -5.23 -8.15
N GLN A 84 -27.51 -3.93 -8.04
CA GLN A 84 -26.15 -3.41 -7.96
C GLN A 84 -25.46 -3.92 -6.69
N TYR A 85 -26.16 -3.98 -5.56
CA TYR A 85 -25.62 -4.58 -4.34
C TYR A 85 -25.45 -6.10 -4.46
N GLN A 86 -26.36 -6.81 -5.13
CA GLN A 86 -26.15 -8.24 -5.40
C GLN A 86 -24.88 -8.46 -6.23
N TRP A 87 -24.61 -7.62 -7.22
CA TRP A 87 -23.37 -7.68 -8.01
C TRP A 87 -22.11 -7.52 -7.16
N VAL A 88 -22.16 -6.68 -6.12
CA VAL A 88 -21.09 -6.53 -5.12
C VAL A 88 -20.90 -7.83 -4.35
N LEU A 89 -21.99 -8.41 -3.84
CA LEU A 89 -21.95 -9.66 -3.08
C LEU A 89 -21.39 -10.83 -3.90
N ASP A 90 -21.82 -10.96 -5.15
CA ASP A 90 -21.40 -12.03 -6.06
C ASP A 90 -19.88 -11.99 -6.33
N ARG A 91 -19.27 -10.82 -6.25
CA ARG A 91 -17.84 -10.60 -6.49
C ARG A 91 -17.00 -10.55 -5.22
N GLY A 92 -17.64 -10.43 -4.05
CA GLY A 92 -16.94 -10.28 -2.78
C GLY A 92 -16.04 -9.04 -2.72
N ILE A 93 -16.36 -8.00 -3.49
CA ILE A 93 -15.60 -6.75 -3.49
C ILE A 93 -16.17 -5.77 -2.47
N ARG A 94 -15.37 -4.74 -2.16
CA ARG A 94 -15.75 -3.71 -1.20
C ARG A 94 -16.68 -2.71 -1.86
N ALA A 95 -17.58 -2.12 -1.06
CA ALA A 95 -18.49 -1.12 -1.57
C ALA A 95 -18.73 0.04 -0.61
N GLN A 96 -18.74 1.23 -1.19
CA GLN A 96 -19.17 2.49 -0.58
C GLN A 96 -20.49 2.90 -1.21
N ALA A 97 -21.16 3.90 -0.65
CA ALA A 97 -22.37 4.45 -1.21
C ALA A 97 -22.25 5.95 -1.41
N TYR A 98 -23.14 6.52 -2.23
CA TYR A 98 -23.33 7.96 -2.25
C TYR A 98 -24.82 8.32 -2.25
N ALA A 99 -25.15 9.49 -1.71
CA ALA A 99 -26.49 10.04 -1.70
C ALA A 99 -26.47 11.50 -2.16
N MET A 100 -27.43 11.85 -3.00
CA MET A 100 -27.64 13.22 -3.48
C MET A 100 -28.13 14.12 -2.35
N ALA A 101 -27.49 15.28 -2.19
CA ALA A 101 -28.06 16.41 -1.47
C ALA A 101 -28.78 17.34 -2.48
N THR A 102 -29.92 17.91 -2.09
CA THR A 102 -30.65 18.86 -2.95
C THR A 102 -31.20 20.02 -2.15
N PHE A 103 -31.38 21.19 -2.76
CA PHE A 103 -32.18 22.23 -2.13
C PHE A 103 -33.67 21.85 -2.19
N PRO A 104 -34.47 22.04 -1.12
CA PRO A 104 -35.79 21.47 -1.07
C PRO A 104 -36.77 22.29 -1.92
N THR A 105 -37.73 21.57 -2.50
CA THR A 105 -39.00 22.19 -2.92
C THR A 105 -39.77 22.72 -1.72
N ALA A 106 -40.71 23.62 -1.96
CA ALA A 106 -41.63 24.11 -0.92
C ALA A 106 -42.34 22.95 -0.21
N ALA A 107 -42.80 21.95 -0.95
CA ALA A 107 -43.46 20.77 -0.38
C ALA A 107 -42.53 19.95 0.53
N GLN A 108 -41.28 19.72 0.14
CA GLN A 108 -40.29 19.04 0.99
C GLN A 108 -39.97 19.87 2.24
N TYR A 109 -39.82 21.18 2.11
CA TYR A 109 -39.58 22.08 3.24
C TYR A 109 -40.73 22.06 4.25
N ASP A 110 -41.98 22.03 3.77
CA ASP A 110 -43.18 21.95 4.61
C ASP A 110 -43.37 20.59 5.25
N THR A 111 -43.09 19.51 4.50
CA THR A 111 -43.20 18.14 5.01
C THR A 111 -42.15 17.83 6.06
N TYR A 112 -40.89 18.19 5.81
CA TYR A 112 -39.75 17.73 6.61
C TYR A 112 -39.16 18.79 7.52
N GLY A 113 -39.37 20.08 7.27
CA GLY A 113 -38.74 21.14 8.06
C GLY A 113 -39.17 21.14 9.53
N GLY A 114 -40.37 20.67 9.84
CA GLY A 114 -40.85 20.51 11.21
C GLY A 114 -40.41 19.22 11.91
N ALA A 115 -39.80 18.28 11.19
CA ALA A 115 -39.51 16.94 11.65
C ALA A 115 -38.00 16.66 11.63
N GLY A 116 -37.39 16.56 12.81
CA GLY A 116 -35.97 16.24 12.96
C GLY A 116 -35.44 16.66 14.33
N PRO A 117 -34.11 16.54 14.55
CA PRO A 117 -33.51 16.83 15.85
C PRO A 117 -33.39 18.33 16.15
N TYR A 118 -33.65 19.21 15.17
CA TYR A 118 -33.53 20.67 15.36
C TYR A 118 -34.89 21.30 15.72
N PRO A 119 -34.92 22.39 16.51
CA PRO A 119 -36.16 22.93 17.11
C PRO A 119 -37.24 23.46 16.14
N ALA A 120 -36.96 23.49 14.84
CA ALA A 120 -37.83 24.00 13.77
C ALA A 120 -38.34 25.45 13.96
N ALA A 121 -37.77 26.21 14.89
CA ALA A 121 -38.21 27.57 15.24
C ALA A 121 -37.78 28.60 14.18
N THR A 122 -36.67 28.35 13.50
CA THR A 122 -36.11 29.25 12.50
C THR A 122 -35.97 28.55 11.15
N ARG A 123 -35.87 29.34 10.07
CA ARG A 123 -35.58 28.81 8.73
C ARG A 123 -34.30 27.96 8.70
N PRO A 124 -33.18 28.35 9.34
CA PRO A 124 -32.02 27.47 9.51
C PRO A 124 -32.33 26.13 10.17
N ASP A 125 -33.15 26.09 11.23
CA ASP A 125 -33.51 24.83 11.90
C ASP A 125 -34.31 23.93 10.95
N ARG A 126 -35.28 24.51 10.25
CA ARG A 126 -36.11 23.77 9.29
C ARG A 126 -35.27 23.24 8.12
N LEU A 127 -34.33 24.02 7.59
CA LEU A 127 -33.41 23.55 6.54
C LEU A 127 -32.52 22.39 7.02
N ARG A 128 -32.02 22.45 8.26
CA ARG A 128 -31.28 21.32 8.84
C ARG A 128 -32.17 20.08 9.00
N ASN A 129 -33.41 20.24 9.46
CA ASN A 129 -34.36 19.12 9.55
C ASN A 129 -34.67 18.51 8.18
N VAL A 130 -34.82 19.32 7.13
CA VAL A 130 -34.96 18.82 5.76
C VAL A 130 -33.75 18.01 5.34
N GLY A 131 -32.53 18.53 5.51
CA GLY A 131 -31.31 17.79 5.19
C GLY A 131 -31.19 16.50 5.99
N TYR A 132 -31.57 16.53 7.28
CA TYR A 132 -31.63 15.35 8.11
C TYR A 132 -32.61 14.30 7.54
N ALA A 133 -33.76 14.74 7.04
CA ALA A 133 -34.72 13.87 6.37
C ALA A 133 -34.18 13.32 5.03
N GLU A 134 -33.39 14.08 4.26
CA GLU A 134 -32.71 13.58 3.07
C GLU A 134 -31.79 12.39 3.42
N GLY A 135 -30.96 12.56 4.46
CA GLY A 135 -30.09 11.50 4.95
C GLY A 135 -30.88 10.29 5.44
N ARG A 136 -31.94 10.49 6.22
CA ARG A 136 -32.83 9.41 6.69
C ARG A 136 -33.49 8.65 5.55
N ALA A 137 -33.87 9.34 4.47
CA ALA A 137 -34.45 8.70 3.29
C ALA A 137 -33.44 7.79 2.58
N ALA A 138 -32.19 8.24 2.40
CA ALA A 138 -31.12 7.41 1.82
C ALA A 138 -30.78 6.20 2.72
N LEU A 139 -30.74 6.39 4.04
CA LEU A 139 -30.51 5.31 5.01
C LEU A 139 -31.63 4.25 5.02
N ALA A 140 -32.87 4.64 4.68
CA ALA A 140 -33.97 3.70 4.56
C ALA A 140 -33.74 2.70 3.41
N SER A 141 -33.15 3.14 2.30
CA SER A 141 -32.76 2.27 1.17
C SER A 141 -31.76 1.20 1.61
N LEU A 142 -30.73 1.59 2.37
CA LEU A 142 -29.73 0.68 2.93
C LEU A 142 -30.34 -0.35 3.88
N THR A 143 -31.21 0.11 4.79
CA THR A 143 -31.90 -0.74 5.76
C THR A 143 -32.73 -1.81 5.06
N ARG A 144 -33.44 -1.46 3.99
CA ARG A 144 -34.30 -2.40 3.26
C ARG A 144 -33.51 -3.54 2.61
N ILE A 145 -32.33 -3.25 2.08
CA ILE A 145 -31.50 -4.25 1.39
C ILE A 145 -30.47 -4.92 2.31
N GLY A 146 -30.43 -4.53 3.59
CA GLY A 146 -29.50 -5.07 4.58
C GLY A 146 -28.04 -4.72 4.32
N TRP A 147 -27.76 -3.59 3.67
CA TRP A 147 -26.40 -3.18 3.31
C TRP A 147 -25.84 -2.14 4.27
N ARG A 148 -24.58 -2.35 4.71
CA ARG A 148 -23.78 -1.36 5.45
C ARG A 148 -22.52 -1.00 4.64
N PRO A 149 -22.53 0.09 3.84
CA PRO A 149 -21.34 0.54 3.11
C PRO A 149 -20.20 0.96 4.04
N GLU A 150 -18.96 0.92 3.53
CA GLU A 150 -17.77 1.42 4.26
C GLU A 150 -17.88 2.93 4.56
N ARG A 151 -18.49 3.69 3.65
CA ARG A 151 -18.69 5.14 3.71
C ARG A 151 -19.90 5.55 2.88
N ILE A 152 -20.51 6.69 3.22
CA ILE A 152 -21.54 7.36 2.41
C ILE A 152 -21.03 8.74 1.97
N TRP A 153 -20.84 8.95 0.67
CA TRP A 153 -20.53 10.26 0.10
C TRP A 153 -21.79 11.09 -0.09
N VAL A 154 -21.74 12.34 0.34
CA VAL A 154 -22.79 13.32 0.08
C VAL A 154 -22.43 14.05 -1.21
N ASP A 155 -23.17 13.75 -2.27
CA ASP A 155 -23.02 14.41 -3.57
C ASP A 155 -23.67 15.80 -3.53
N VAL A 156 -22.82 16.82 -3.62
CA VAL A 156 -23.19 18.24 -3.60
C VAL A 156 -22.73 18.88 -4.90
N GLU A 157 -23.60 18.86 -5.91
CA GLU A 157 -23.30 19.50 -7.19
C GLU A 157 -24.58 20.12 -7.81
N PRO A 158 -24.46 20.87 -8.92
CA PRO A 158 -25.60 21.52 -9.55
C PRO A 158 -26.67 20.54 -10.02
N ARG A 159 -27.95 20.87 -9.76
CA ARG A 159 -29.11 20.06 -10.12
C ARG A 159 -30.17 20.91 -10.81
N PRO A 160 -30.28 20.89 -12.15
CA PRO A 160 -31.27 21.72 -12.86
C PRO A 160 -32.71 21.47 -12.42
N ALA A 161 -33.05 20.23 -12.04
CA ALA A 161 -34.40 19.88 -11.58
C ALA A 161 -34.74 20.41 -10.18
N GLN A 162 -33.73 20.66 -9.33
CA GLN A 162 -33.86 21.24 -7.99
C GLN A 162 -32.63 22.12 -7.71
N PRO A 163 -32.58 23.33 -8.31
CA PRO A 163 -31.37 24.14 -8.30
C PRO A 163 -31.07 24.69 -6.90
N TRP A 164 -29.77 24.78 -6.58
CA TRP A 164 -29.28 25.44 -5.39
C TRP A 164 -29.35 26.97 -5.55
N PRO A 165 -30.02 27.70 -4.64
CA PRO A 165 -29.91 29.15 -4.57
C PRO A 165 -28.46 29.54 -4.25
N SER A 166 -27.84 30.39 -5.08
CA SER A 166 -26.38 30.65 -4.98
C SER A 166 -25.97 32.10 -5.29
N THR A 167 -26.93 32.99 -5.56
CA THR A 167 -26.67 34.37 -5.97
C THR A 167 -26.09 35.20 -4.82
N THR A 168 -26.55 34.96 -3.60
CA THR A 168 -26.17 35.73 -2.40
C THR A 168 -25.42 34.89 -1.38
N ALA A 169 -24.67 35.54 -0.49
CA ALA A 169 -24.02 34.86 0.63
C ALA A 169 -25.03 34.23 1.60
N ALA A 170 -26.22 34.81 1.74
CA ALA A 170 -27.29 34.27 2.58
C ALA A 170 -27.83 32.94 2.01
N GLU A 171 -28.08 32.87 0.71
CA GLU A 171 -28.48 31.63 0.03
C GLU A 171 -27.42 30.54 0.17
N ARG A 172 -26.15 30.85 -0.05
CA ARG A 172 -25.06 29.89 0.16
C ARG A 172 -24.96 29.43 1.62
N GLN A 173 -25.26 30.31 2.58
CA GLN A 173 -25.34 29.94 3.99
C GLN A 173 -26.54 29.01 4.28
N GLU A 174 -27.67 29.19 3.61
CA GLU A 174 -28.84 28.30 3.71
C GLU A 174 -28.53 26.89 3.21
N ASN A 175 -27.82 26.78 2.08
CA ASN A 175 -27.37 25.49 1.54
C ASN A 175 -26.52 24.72 2.56
N ARG A 176 -25.62 25.42 3.27
CA ARG A 176 -24.78 24.81 4.31
C ARG A 176 -25.61 24.21 5.45
N TYR A 177 -26.73 24.83 5.84
CA TYR A 177 -27.61 24.28 6.88
C TYR A 177 -28.22 22.95 6.45
N LEU A 178 -28.70 22.86 5.22
CA LEU A 178 -29.23 21.62 4.69
C LEU A 178 -28.15 20.52 4.62
N ILE A 179 -27.00 20.82 4.03
CA ILE A 179 -25.88 19.88 3.93
C ILE A 179 -25.44 19.39 5.33
N SER A 180 -25.40 20.29 6.32
CA SER A 180 -25.07 19.94 7.71
C SER A 180 -26.10 18.99 8.32
N GLY A 181 -27.39 19.18 8.02
CA GLY A 181 -28.46 18.29 8.49
C GLY A 181 -28.32 16.88 7.93
N LEU A 182 -27.98 16.75 6.65
CA LEU A 182 -27.76 15.46 6.00
C LEU A 182 -26.57 14.73 6.63
N LEU A 183 -25.43 15.41 6.80
CA LEU A 183 -24.28 14.84 7.52
C LEU A 183 -24.64 14.39 8.94
N ALA A 184 -25.46 15.18 9.66
CA ALA A 184 -25.90 14.81 11.01
C ALA A 184 -26.73 13.51 11.00
N ALA A 185 -27.60 13.30 10.03
CA ALA A 185 -28.36 12.05 9.91
C ALA A 185 -27.47 10.83 9.67
N LEU A 186 -26.43 10.97 8.85
CA LEU A 186 -25.45 9.90 8.60
C LEU A 186 -24.61 9.60 9.84
N ALA A 187 -24.16 10.66 10.54
CA ALA A 187 -23.40 10.55 11.77
C ALA A 187 -24.21 9.88 12.91
N ASP A 188 -25.46 10.30 13.11
CA ASP A 188 -26.37 9.69 14.10
C ASP A 188 -26.62 8.20 13.82
N ALA A 189 -26.62 7.80 12.55
CA ALA A 189 -26.74 6.41 12.14
C ALA A 189 -25.41 5.63 12.17
N GLY A 190 -24.30 6.27 12.56
CA GLY A 190 -23.00 5.64 12.70
C GLY A 190 -22.30 5.33 11.37
N PHE A 191 -22.58 6.12 10.32
CA PHE A 191 -21.91 5.99 9.03
C PHE A 191 -20.81 7.04 8.86
N PRO A 192 -19.59 6.64 8.49
CA PRO A 192 -18.58 7.56 7.99
C PRO A 192 -19.10 8.26 6.73
N SER A 193 -18.91 9.58 6.65
CA SER A 193 -19.37 10.37 5.50
C SER A 193 -18.31 11.33 5.00
N GLY A 194 -18.40 11.69 3.71
CA GLY A 194 -17.55 12.66 3.05
C GLY A 194 -18.33 13.43 1.98
N PHE A 195 -17.68 14.33 1.26
CA PHE A 195 -18.31 15.04 0.13
C PHE A 195 -17.79 14.56 -1.21
N TYR A 196 -18.72 14.49 -2.17
CA TYR A 196 -18.40 14.56 -3.59
C TYR A 196 -18.83 15.93 -4.13
N SER A 197 -17.92 16.61 -4.82
CA SER A 197 -18.15 17.87 -5.55
C SER A 197 -16.88 18.20 -6.35
N TYR A 198 -16.96 19.20 -7.23
CA TYR A 198 -15.80 19.87 -7.81
C TYR A 198 -15.72 21.33 -7.34
N ALA A 199 -14.55 21.96 -7.51
CA ALA A 199 -14.24 23.27 -6.90
C ALA A 199 -15.23 24.38 -7.25
N SER A 200 -15.59 24.53 -8.53
CA SER A 200 -16.52 25.58 -8.96
C SER A 200 -17.97 25.34 -8.50
N ALA A 201 -18.42 24.09 -8.45
CA ALA A 201 -19.71 23.74 -7.85
C ALA A 201 -19.74 24.03 -6.35
N TRP A 202 -18.69 23.61 -5.63
CA TRP A 202 -18.59 23.83 -4.20
C TRP A 202 -18.57 25.33 -3.87
N ASP A 203 -17.83 26.13 -4.63
CA ASP A 203 -17.83 27.58 -4.48
C ASP A 203 -19.20 28.20 -4.76
N ALA A 204 -19.85 27.82 -5.87
CA ALA A 204 -21.16 28.34 -6.21
C ALA A 204 -22.21 27.99 -5.14
N ILE A 205 -22.27 26.73 -4.70
CA ILE A 205 -23.31 26.25 -3.79
C ILE A 205 -23.03 26.70 -2.35
N THR A 206 -21.78 26.62 -1.91
CA THR A 206 -21.44 26.79 -0.49
C THR A 206 -20.65 28.06 -0.21
N GLY A 207 -20.10 28.74 -1.21
CA GLY A 207 -19.18 29.88 -1.01
C GLY A 207 -17.86 29.44 -0.40
N SER A 208 -17.25 28.40 -0.99
CA SER A 208 -15.95 27.83 -0.59
C SER A 208 -15.89 27.44 0.88
N TRP A 209 -16.94 26.80 1.39
CA TRP A 209 -17.02 26.40 2.80
C TRP A 209 -15.88 25.43 3.17
N GLN A 210 -15.09 25.79 4.17
CA GLN A 210 -13.94 25.02 4.63
C GLN A 210 -14.33 24.02 5.73
N LEU A 211 -14.05 22.75 5.49
CA LEU A 211 -14.33 21.61 6.34
C LEU A 211 -13.14 20.62 6.31
N PRO A 212 -11.98 21.00 6.86
CA PRO A 212 -10.76 20.18 6.78
C PRO A 212 -10.87 18.81 7.44
N GLY A 213 -11.85 18.61 8.32
CA GLY A 213 -12.12 17.32 8.97
C GLY A 213 -13.05 16.37 8.19
N VAL A 214 -13.54 16.77 7.02
CA VAL A 214 -14.47 15.96 6.22
C VAL A 214 -13.75 15.38 4.99
N PRO A 215 -13.71 14.04 4.81
CA PRO A 215 -13.10 13.40 3.64
C PRO A 215 -13.73 13.81 2.32
N ILE A 216 -12.93 13.79 1.25
CA ILE A 216 -13.31 14.26 -0.08
C ILE A 216 -13.14 13.18 -1.14
N TRP A 217 -14.18 13.07 -1.98
CA TRP A 217 -14.19 12.39 -3.27
C TRP A 217 -14.17 13.47 -4.36
N SER A 218 -13.06 13.58 -5.08
CA SER A 218 -12.81 14.70 -6.01
C SER A 218 -12.77 14.22 -7.46
N PRO A 219 -13.67 14.70 -8.34
CA PRO A 219 -13.63 14.35 -9.75
C PRO A 219 -12.64 15.24 -10.52
N ALA A 220 -11.88 14.61 -11.43
CA ALA A 220 -11.09 15.26 -12.47
C ALA A 220 -11.88 15.44 -13.77
N GLY A 221 -13.06 14.82 -13.89
CA GLY A 221 -13.87 14.85 -15.11
C GLY A 221 -13.31 13.93 -16.20
N ARG A 222 -13.42 14.33 -17.46
CA ARG A 222 -12.77 13.61 -18.56
C ARG A 222 -11.29 13.98 -18.59
N LEU A 223 -10.42 12.99 -18.46
CA LEU A 223 -8.99 13.25 -18.41
C LEU A 223 -8.43 13.59 -19.79
N ASP A 224 -7.57 14.61 -19.81
CA ASP A 224 -6.63 14.83 -20.90
C ASP A 224 -5.34 14.01 -20.66
N PHE A 225 -5.00 13.75 -19.40
CA PHE A 225 -3.82 12.95 -19.00
C PHE A 225 -4.12 11.98 -17.86
N PRO A 226 -3.55 10.75 -17.88
CA PRO A 226 -3.79 9.74 -16.84
C PRO A 226 -3.49 10.18 -15.40
N SER A 227 -2.61 11.16 -15.18
CA SER A 227 -2.17 11.60 -13.85
C SER A 227 -3.06 12.67 -13.21
N GLU A 228 -4.02 13.25 -13.94
CA GLU A 228 -4.87 14.33 -13.42
C GLU A 228 -5.72 13.87 -12.23
N ALA A 229 -6.21 12.63 -12.28
CA ALA A 229 -6.94 12.04 -11.16
C ALA A 229 -6.04 11.82 -9.94
N SER A 230 -4.78 11.40 -10.11
CA SER A 230 -3.87 11.19 -8.98
C SER A 230 -3.33 12.51 -8.41
N ASP A 231 -3.22 13.56 -9.22
CA ASP A 231 -2.77 14.89 -8.76
C ASP A 231 -3.74 15.51 -7.76
N LEU A 232 -5.04 15.19 -7.85
CA LEU A 232 -6.04 15.62 -6.87
C LEU A 232 -5.78 15.05 -5.47
N CYS A 233 -5.12 13.90 -5.34
CA CYS A 233 -4.82 13.29 -4.05
C CYS A 233 -3.87 14.12 -3.18
N VAL A 234 -2.93 14.83 -3.81
CA VAL A 234 -1.83 15.55 -3.14
C VAL A 234 -2.02 17.06 -3.10
N ASN A 235 -3.07 17.56 -3.73
CA ASN A 235 -3.40 18.98 -3.80
C ASN A 235 -4.54 19.34 -2.83
N PRO A 236 -4.64 20.61 -2.39
CA PRO A 236 -5.76 21.06 -1.57
C PRO A 236 -7.11 20.80 -2.26
N SER A 237 -8.05 20.22 -1.52
CA SER A 237 -9.40 19.97 -2.02
C SER A 237 -10.29 21.21 -1.97
N PHE A 238 -11.47 21.13 -2.57
CA PHE A 238 -12.44 22.22 -2.63
C PHE A 238 -12.95 22.71 -1.26
N SER A 239 -12.88 21.88 -0.22
CA SER A 239 -13.28 22.22 1.15
C SER A 239 -12.12 22.24 2.15
N GLY A 240 -10.88 22.02 1.68
CA GLY A 240 -9.72 21.84 2.53
C GLY A 240 -9.66 20.48 3.26
N GLY A 241 -10.64 19.60 3.06
CA GLY A 241 -10.61 18.22 3.55
C GLY A 241 -9.60 17.34 2.80
N THR A 242 -9.15 16.25 3.42
CA THR A 242 -8.27 15.29 2.76
C THR A 242 -9.01 14.58 1.62
N VAL A 243 -8.37 14.45 0.45
CA VAL A 243 -8.92 13.71 -0.69
C VAL A 243 -8.63 12.23 -0.50
N HIS A 244 -9.67 11.41 -0.32
CA HIS A 244 -9.57 9.96 -0.13
C HIS A 244 -9.84 9.18 -1.41
N LEU A 245 -10.63 9.76 -2.30
CA LEU A 245 -11.06 9.17 -3.55
C LEU A 245 -10.98 10.21 -4.65
N THR A 246 -10.54 9.83 -5.84
CA THR A 246 -10.61 10.67 -7.04
C THR A 246 -11.34 9.93 -8.14
N GLN A 247 -12.04 10.69 -8.99
CA GLN A 247 -12.86 10.14 -10.07
C GLN A 247 -12.46 10.69 -11.42
N TRP A 248 -12.62 9.89 -12.47
CA TRP A 248 -12.67 10.38 -13.84
C TRP A 248 -13.62 9.54 -14.69
N THR A 249 -13.99 10.04 -15.87
CA THR A 249 -14.92 9.34 -16.76
C THR A 249 -14.40 9.28 -18.20
N ASP A 250 -14.66 8.16 -18.87
CA ASP A 250 -14.50 8.05 -20.34
C ASP A 250 -15.83 8.22 -21.10
N GLY A 251 -16.93 8.48 -20.37
CA GLY A 251 -18.29 8.57 -20.87
C GLY A 251 -19.05 7.24 -20.92
N THR A 252 -18.38 6.12 -20.68
CA THR A 252 -18.99 4.79 -20.48
C THR A 252 -18.94 4.39 -19.01
N TYR A 253 -17.77 4.54 -18.40
CA TYR A 253 -17.50 4.20 -17.02
C TYR A 253 -17.03 5.43 -16.24
N ASP A 254 -17.47 5.50 -14.99
CA ASP A 254 -16.96 6.42 -13.99
C ASP A 254 -15.98 5.64 -13.13
N TYR A 255 -14.70 5.95 -13.29
CA TYR A 255 -13.58 5.29 -12.65
C TYR A 255 -13.24 6.03 -11.37
N ASP A 256 -12.84 5.27 -10.37
CA ASP A 256 -12.37 5.77 -9.09
C ASP A 256 -10.96 5.28 -8.76
N MET A 257 -10.23 6.09 -8.01
CA MET A 257 -8.92 5.73 -7.49
C MET A 257 -8.79 6.19 -6.03
N THR A 258 -8.35 5.28 -5.17
CA THR A 258 -8.03 5.65 -3.78
C THR A 258 -6.74 6.47 -3.70
N CYS A 259 -6.67 7.42 -2.78
CA CYS A 259 -5.52 8.33 -2.62
C CYS A 259 -4.47 7.82 -1.63
N THR A 260 -4.28 6.50 -1.57
CA THR A 260 -3.32 5.86 -0.66
C THR A 260 -1.93 5.79 -1.32
N ASN A 261 -0.90 6.33 -0.65
CA ASN A 261 0.49 6.33 -1.11
C ASN A 261 0.71 6.95 -2.51
N VAL A 262 -0.01 8.04 -2.79
CA VAL A 262 0.22 8.89 -3.97
C VAL A 262 1.21 9.98 -3.59
N TYR A 263 2.24 10.22 -4.39
CA TYR A 263 3.27 11.21 -4.09
C TYR A 263 3.75 11.95 -5.32
N GLN A 264 4.30 13.14 -5.09
CA GLN A 264 4.67 14.08 -6.14
C GLN A 264 6.00 14.75 -5.79
N ALA A 265 6.79 15.03 -6.83
CA ALA A 265 8.08 15.70 -6.70
C ALA A 265 8.07 17.09 -7.33
N HIS A 266 8.59 18.07 -6.60
CA HIS A 266 8.98 19.37 -7.14
C HIS A 266 10.45 19.31 -7.57
N VAL A 267 10.67 19.35 -8.88
CA VAL A 267 12.02 19.31 -9.47
C VAL A 267 12.43 20.73 -9.84
N ALA A 268 13.65 21.13 -9.48
CA ALA A 268 14.17 22.45 -9.82
C ALA A 268 14.01 22.72 -11.33
N THR A 269 13.61 23.95 -11.67
CA THR A 269 13.30 24.44 -13.03
C THR A 269 12.10 23.80 -13.74
N LEU A 270 11.59 22.65 -13.28
CA LEU A 270 10.42 21.99 -13.87
C LEU A 270 9.14 22.18 -13.05
N GLY A 271 9.27 22.47 -11.75
CA GLY A 271 8.14 22.58 -10.85
C GLY A 271 7.63 21.22 -10.36
N TRP A 272 6.39 21.22 -9.87
CA TRP A 272 5.67 20.00 -9.52
C TRP A 272 5.46 19.14 -10.77
N GLN A 273 6.01 17.93 -10.76
CA GLN A 273 5.81 16.92 -11.79
C GLN A 273 4.49 16.19 -11.58
N PRO A 274 3.93 15.47 -12.57
CA PRO A 274 2.80 14.58 -12.34
C PRO A 274 3.03 13.65 -11.13
N SER A 275 1.98 13.44 -10.34
CA SER A 275 2.00 12.48 -9.23
C SER A 275 2.16 11.06 -9.72
N VAL A 276 2.68 10.23 -8.83
CA VAL A 276 2.90 8.81 -9.03
C VAL A 276 2.44 8.05 -7.79
N ALA A 277 2.29 6.73 -7.91
CA ALA A 277 1.93 5.85 -6.81
C ALA A 277 2.77 4.57 -6.84
N ASP A 278 2.67 3.77 -5.77
CA ASP A 278 3.11 2.37 -5.74
C ASP A 278 4.57 2.14 -6.20
N GLY A 279 5.51 2.90 -5.63
CA GLY A 279 6.94 2.72 -5.92
C GLY A 279 7.39 3.25 -7.28
N ALA A 280 6.51 3.86 -8.08
CA ALA A 280 6.91 4.53 -9.32
C ALA A 280 7.84 5.72 -9.04
N THR A 281 8.67 6.09 -10.02
CA THR A 281 9.69 7.12 -9.82
C THR A 281 9.07 8.52 -9.82
N ALA A 282 9.22 9.26 -8.72
CA ALA A 282 8.97 10.70 -8.67
C ALA A 282 10.29 11.47 -8.81
N GLY A 283 10.37 12.42 -9.75
CA GLY A 283 11.58 13.20 -10.04
C GLY A 283 12.22 12.81 -11.37
N THR A 284 13.52 13.07 -11.52
CA THR A 284 14.23 12.79 -12.78
C THR A 284 15.57 12.10 -12.54
N THR A 285 15.87 11.06 -13.30
CA THR A 285 17.19 10.43 -13.33
C THR A 285 17.97 10.90 -14.55
N GLY A 286 19.27 11.16 -14.41
CA GLY A 286 20.17 11.48 -15.54
C GLY A 286 20.06 12.92 -16.09
N ARG A 287 19.16 13.75 -15.54
CA ARG A 287 19.01 15.17 -15.94
C ARG A 287 19.79 16.15 -15.06
N ALA A 288 20.43 15.66 -14.01
CA ALA A 288 21.17 16.46 -13.02
C ALA A 288 20.34 17.55 -12.32
N LEU A 289 19.02 17.37 -12.21
CA LEU A 289 18.11 18.33 -11.58
C LEU A 289 17.82 17.94 -10.12
N PRO A 290 17.97 18.86 -9.14
CA PRO A 290 17.61 18.60 -7.76
C PRO A 290 16.10 18.49 -7.55
N LEU A 291 15.71 17.59 -6.65
CA LEU A 291 14.46 17.67 -5.92
C LEU A 291 14.55 18.80 -4.91
N GLU A 292 13.55 19.67 -4.90
CA GLU A 292 13.44 20.77 -3.93
C GLU A 292 12.36 20.46 -2.89
N SER A 293 11.27 19.81 -3.28
CA SER A 293 10.15 19.46 -2.39
C SER A 293 9.47 18.16 -2.79
N LEU A 294 8.79 17.53 -1.83
CA LEU A 294 7.93 16.36 -2.03
C LEU A 294 6.56 16.62 -1.39
N ARG A 295 5.50 16.08 -2.00
CA ARG A 295 4.14 15.94 -1.43
C ARG A 295 3.72 14.47 -1.45
N LEU A 296 2.87 14.08 -0.50
CA LEU A 296 2.43 12.71 -0.36
C LEU A 296 1.00 12.67 0.22
N ALA A 297 0.20 11.67 -0.18
CA ALA A 297 -1.12 11.39 0.35
C ALA A 297 -1.18 9.96 0.92
N VAL A 298 -1.91 9.81 2.02
CA VAL A 298 -2.11 8.54 2.77
C VAL A 298 -3.60 8.33 2.98
N ALA A 299 -4.40 8.82 2.06
CA ALA A 299 -5.81 8.92 2.31
C ALA A 299 -6.44 7.58 1.96
N GLY A 300 -6.79 6.84 3.01
CA GLY A 300 -7.58 5.63 2.96
C GLY A 300 -8.44 5.53 4.23
N ASP A 301 -9.69 5.11 4.06
CA ASP A 301 -10.66 4.98 5.17
C ASP A 301 -10.42 3.76 6.07
N ARG A 302 -9.43 2.94 5.68
CA ARG A 302 -9.25 1.58 6.18
C ARG A 302 -8.53 1.53 7.52
N LEU A 303 -7.60 2.44 7.76
CA LEU A 303 -6.65 2.34 8.86
C LEU A 303 -6.43 3.69 9.51
N ALA A 304 -6.60 3.76 10.83
CA ALA A 304 -6.17 4.92 11.57
C ALA A 304 -4.64 5.05 11.48
N GLY A 305 -4.15 6.28 11.46
CA GLY A 305 -2.72 6.56 11.34
C GLY A 305 -2.40 7.48 10.18
N ASP A 306 -1.13 7.83 10.09
CA ASP A 306 -0.59 8.81 9.14
C ASP A 306 0.84 8.42 8.76
N ILE A 307 1.35 8.98 7.67
CA ILE A 307 2.76 8.97 7.32
C ILE A 307 3.40 10.23 7.93
N LEU A 308 4.25 10.02 8.93
CA LEU A 308 5.13 11.07 9.41
C LEU A 308 6.39 11.12 8.58
N TRP A 309 6.79 12.31 8.16
CA TRP A 309 7.96 12.49 7.32
C TRP A 309 8.65 13.82 7.54
N ARG A 310 9.91 13.89 7.11
CA ARG A 310 10.73 15.11 7.16
C ARG A 310 11.82 15.07 6.10
N GLY A 311 12.19 16.25 5.61
CA GLY A 311 13.31 16.44 4.68
C GLY A 311 14.55 17.02 5.38
N HIS A 312 15.73 16.62 4.91
CA HIS A 312 16.99 17.31 5.16
C HIS A 312 17.28 18.20 3.96
N VAL A 313 17.24 19.51 4.16
CA VAL A 313 17.36 20.52 3.10
C VAL A 313 18.73 21.18 3.19
N GLN A 314 19.33 21.45 2.03
CA GLN A 314 20.57 22.21 1.91
C GLN A 314 20.51 23.49 2.77
N ASN A 315 21.56 23.72 3.57
CA ASN A 315 21.74 24.89 4.45
C ASN A 315 20.72 25.04 5.60
N LEU A 316 19.64 24.25 5.63
CA LEU A 316 18.62 24.30 6.69
C LEU A 316 18.70 23.07 7.61
N GLY A 317 19.25 21.96 7.12
CA GLY A 317 19.31 20.71 7.85
C GLY A 317 17.96 20.00 7.90
N TRP A 318 17.75 19.20 8.95
CA TRP A 318 16.48 18.47 9.15
C TRP A 318 15.34 19.43 9.50
N GLN A 319 14.29 19.41 8.69
CA GLN A 319 13.01 19.98 9.04
C GLN A 319 12.33 19.17 10.16
N PRO A 320 11.40 19.76 10.92
CA PRO A 320 10.55 19.03 11.86
C PRO A 320 9.79 17.89 11.18
N TRP A 321 9.43 16.86 11.96
CA TRP A 321 8.48 15.85 11.51
C TRP A 321 7.11 16.50 11.26
N THR A 322 6.52 16.19 10.11
CA THR A 322 5.16 16.59 9.73
C THR A 322 4.36 15.38 9.24
N THR A 323 3.08 15.57 8.94
CA THR A 323 2.19 14.55 8.37
C THR A 323 2.15 14.60 6.84
N ALA A 324 1.52 13.61 6.21
CA ALA A 324 1.31 13.59 4.76
C ALA A 324 0.56 14.82 4.24
N ALA A 325 -0.30 15.44 5.06
CA ALA A 325 -1.01 16.66 4.70
C ALA A 325 -0.08 17.86 4.39
N SER A 326 1.20 17.80 4.75
CA SER A 326 2.18 18.86 4.50
C SER A 326 3.35 18.38 3.66
N ALA A 327 3.80 19.22 2.72
CA ALA A 327 5.01 18.98 1.95
C ALA A 327 6.28 19.05 2.82
N ILE A 328 7.33 18.33 2.40
CA ILE A 328 8.70 18.51 2.91
C ILE A 328 9.58 19.17 1.85
N GLY A 329 10.71 19.75 2.25
CA GLY A 329 11.58 20.50 1.37
C GLY A 329 11.19 21.98 1.25
N THR A 330 11.51 22.59 0.11
CA THR A 330 11.21 23.99 -0.21
C THR A 330 10.75 24.14 -1.65
N THR A 331 9.92 25.15 -1.91
CA THR A 331 9.53 25.53 -3.27
C THR A 331 9.94 26.97 -3.49
N GLY A 332 10.58 27.27 -4.63
CA GLY A 332 10.95 28.63 -5.02
C GLY A 332 12.16 29.24 -4.30
N LEU A 333 12.81 28.50 -3.38
CA LEU A 333 14.00 28.96 -2.68
C LEU A 333 15.32 28.50 -3.32
N GLY A 334 15.27 27.61 -4.32
CA GLY A 334 16.46 27.05 -4.96
C GLY A 334 17.28 26.11 -4.05
N LEU A 335 16.72 25.66 -2.92
CA LEU A 335 17.37 24.76 -1.98
C LEU A 335 16.96 23.31 -2.27
N ARG A 336 17.94 22.43 -2.42
CA ARG A 336 17.68 21.02 -2.70
C ARG A 336 17.40 20.21 -1.43
N LEU A 337 16.61 19.16 -1.59
CA LEU A 337 16.59 18.03 -0.66
C LEU A 337 17.87 17.21 -0.82
N GLU A 338 18.45 16.79 0.31
CA GLU A 338 19.64 15.96 0.38
C GLU A 338 19.36 14.59 1.02
N ALA A 339 18.37 14.53 1.92
CA ALA A 339 17.85 13.28 2.48
C ALA A 339 16.39 13.44 2.94
N PHE A 340 15.73 12.33 3.23
CA PHE A 340 14.40 12.31 3.86
C PHE A 340 14.21 11.05 4.70
N GLN A 341 13.22 11.10 5.59
CA GLN A 341 12.77 9.97 6.40
C GLN A 341 11.24 9.91 6.38
N LEU A 342 10.68 8.70 6.36
CA LEU A 342 9.25 8.45 6.56
C LEU A 342 9.04 7.34 7.57
N ARG A 343 8.00 7.44 8.39
CA ARG A 343 7.54 6.37 9.28
C ARG A 343 6.02 6.40 9.38
N LEU A 344 5.44 5.24 9.64
CA LEU A 344 4.00 5.08 9.80
C LEU A 344 3.59 5.31 11.26
N THR A 345 2.32 5.65 11.47
CA THR A 345 1.70 5.70 12.81
C THR A 345 0.37 4.93 12.82
N GLY A 346 -0.20 4.69 14.01
CA GLY A 346 -1.51 4.06 14.17
C GLY A 346 -1.60 2.62 13.63
N ASP A 347 -2.80 2.23 13.21
CA ASP A 347 -3.08 0.95 12.58
C ASP A 347 -2.33 0.79 11.25
N LEU A 348 -2.07 1.91 10.54
CA LEU A 348 -1.23 1.89 9.35
C LEU A 348 0.18 1.39 9.68
N ALA A 349 0.76 1.82 10.81
CA ALA A 349 2.04 1.28 11.27
C ALA A 349 1.95 -0.16 11.79
N ALA A 350 0.80 -0.60 12.26
CA ALA A 350 0.61 -1.99 12.70
C ALA A 350 0.55 -2.94 11.50
N GLN A 351 -0.05 -2.49 10.40
CA GLN A 351 -0.37 -3.33 9.23
C GLN A 351 0.55 -3.13 8.04
N TYR A 352 1.35 -2.07 8.01
CA TYR A 352 2.25 -1.77 6.91
C TYR A 352 3.62 -1.32 7.42
N SER A 353 4.64 -1.55 6.61
CA SER A 353 5.93 -0.86 6.65
C SER A 353 5.97 0.09 5.45
N ILE A 354 6.71 1.19 5.57
CA ILE A 354 6.98 2.06 4.44
C ILE A 354 8.42 1.87 3.98
N ARG A 355 8.60 1.47 2.72
CA ARG A 355 9.91 1.33 2.08
C ARG A 355 10.11 2.46 1.08
N TYR A 356 11.30 3.06 1.07
CA TYR A 356 11.61 4.18 0.20
C TYR A 356 13.10 4.25 -0.11
N ARG A 357 13.47 4.82 -1.25
CA ARG A 357 14.87 5.07 -1.62
C ARG A 357 14.99 6.35 -2.44
N ALA A 358 16.22 6.83 -2.56
CA ALA A 358 16.54 8.00 -3.34
C ALA A 358 17.57 7.70 -4.43
N HIS A 359 17.43 8.36 -5.58
CA HIS A 359 18.49 8.55 -6.55
C HIS A 359 19.29 9.79 -6.15
N VAL A 360 20.55 9.58 -5.77
CA VAL A 360 21.43 10.64 -5.27
C VAL A 360 22.44 11.03 -6.32
N GLN A 361 22.72 12.33 -6.45
CA GLN A 361 23.76 12.86 -7.32
C GLN A 361 25.07 12.07 -7.18
N ASN A 362 25.68 11.71 -8.32
CA ASN A 362 26.94 10.98 -8.44
C ASN A 362 26.96 9.58 -7.80
N THR A 363 25.86 9.12 -7.21
CA THR A 363 25.74 7.81 -6.54
C THR A 363 24.76 6.90 -7.28
N GLY A 364 23.68 7.47 -7.81
CA GLY A 364 22.58 6.72 -8.38
C GLY A 364 21.55 6.28 -7.33
N TRP A 365 20.79 5.24 -7.64
CA TRP A 365 19.83 4.65 -6.72
C TRP A 365 20.53 3.97 -5.54
N GLN A 366 20.23 4.44 -4.34
CA GLN A 366 20.64 3.79 -3.11
C GLN A 366 19.72 2.61 -2.75
N PRO A 367 20.15 1.70 -1.84
CA PRO A 367 19.27 0.68 -1.27
C PRO A 367 18.02 1.27 -0.61
N TYR A 368 17.00 0.44 -0.42
CA TYR A 368 15.79 0.84 0.30
C TYR A 368 16.06 1.08 1.78
N SER A 369 15.51 2.18 2.27
CA SER A 369 15.31 2.53 3.67
C SER A 369 13.88 2.17 4.08
N VAL A 370 13.69 1.87 5.36
CA VAL A 370 12.39 1.42 5.91
C VAL A 370 12.13 2.12 7.24
N ASP A 371 10.86 2.47 7.49
CA ASP A 371 10.31 2.87 8.80
C ASP A 371 11.20 3.80 9.63
N GLY A 372 11.56 4.95 9.06
CA GLY A 372 12.30 6.02 9.72
C GLY A 372 13.79 6.05 9.41
N ALA A 373 14.32 5.05 8.71
CA ALA A 373 15.71 5.06 8.24
C ALA A 373 15.96 6.17 7.20
N THR A 374 17.15 6.75 7.18
CA THR A 374 17.46 7.84 6.23
C THR A 374 17.58 7.34 4.80
N ALA A 375 16.92 7.98 3.85
CA ALA A 375 17.21 7.83 2.41
C ALA A 375 17.88 9.12 1.90
N GLY A 376 18.98 9.00 1.16
CA GLY A 376 19.82 10.12 0.75
C GLY A 376 21.10 10.26 1.57
N THR A 377 21.65 11.48 1.61
CA THR A 377 22.90 11.78 2.32
C THR A 377 22.75 12.97 3.24
N VAL A 378 23.39 12.91 4.41
CA VAL A 378 23.42 14.00 5.38
C VAL A 378 24.84 14.55 5.46
N GLY A 379 25.00 15.86 5.30
CA GLY A 379 26.29 16.54 5.42
C GLY A 379 27.27 16.34 4.25
N GLN A 380 26.88 15.61 3.20
CA GLN A 380 27.73 15.38 2.02
C GLN A 380 27.49 16.39 0.89
N GLY A 381 26.45 17.23 1.01
CA GLY A 381 26.13 18.23 0.00
C GLY A 381 25.58 17.66 -1.32
N LEU A 382 25.17 16.39 -1.35
CA LEU A 382 24.63 15.74 -2.55
C LEU A 382 23.10 15.87 -2.60
N ARG A 383 22.58 16.30 -3.75
CA ARG A 383 21.13 16.42 -3.97
C ARG A 383 20.47 15.07 -4.21
N LEU A 384 19.21 14.97 -3.81
CA LEU A 384 18.28 13.99 -4.35
C LEU A 384 17.83 14.43 -5.75
N GLU A 385 17.65 13.48 -6.66
CA GLU A 385 17.19 13.74 -8.04
C GLU A 385 15.86 13.01 -8.35
N ALA A 386 15.63 11.86 -7.70
CA ALA A 386 14.39 11.11 -7.78
C ALA A 386 14.17 10.25 -6.52
N VAL A 387 12.93 9.81 -6.27
CA VAL A 387 12.55 8.93 -5.16
C VAL A 387 11.54 7.87 -5.61
N THR A 388 11.48 6.78 -4.85
CA THR A 388 10.38 5.80 -4.89
C THR A 388 9.88 5.56 -3.47
N ILE A 389 8.57 5.48 -3.26
CA ILE A 389 7.93 5.29 -1.96
C ILE A 389 6.83 4.24 -2.10
N GLU A 390 6.83 3.25 -1.21
CA GLU A 390 5.88 2.15 -1.25
C GLU A 390 5.45 1.73 0.16
N LEU A 391 4.13 1.57 0.33
CA LEU A 391 3.58 0.85 1.46
C LEU A 391 3.63 -0.64 1.18
N VAL A 392 4.26 -1.39 2.07
CA VAL A 392 4.30 -2.85 2.00
C VAL A 392 3.56 -3.42 3.21
N PRO A 393 2.61 -4.35 3.02
CA PRO A 393 1.93 -4.98 4.14
C PRO A 393 2.94 -5.55 5.14
N LYS A 394 2.83 -5.13 6.40
CA LYS A 394 3.26 -5.96 7.52
C LYS A 394 2.28 -7.11 7.54
N VAL A 395 2.81 -8.29 7.40
CA VAL A 395 2.04 -9.48 7.67
C VAL A 395 1.54 -9.33 9.14
N GLN A 396 0.25 -9.07 9.34
CA GLN A 396 -0.39 -9.08 10.67
C GLN A 396 0.04 -10.36 11.40
N PRO A 397 0.32 -10.32 12.72
CA PRO A 397 1.17 -11.30 13.35
C PRO A 397 0.54 -12.70 13.26
N ALA A 398 1.28 -13.74 12.95
CA ALA A 398 2.72 -13.83 13.08
C ALA A 398 3.27 -14.82 12.05
N PHE A 399 4.47 -14.50 11.56
CA PHE A 399 5.49 -15.49 11.25
C PHE A 399 6.83 -14.84 11.54
N THR A 400 7.04 -14.46 12.80
CA THR A 400 8.41 -14.20 13.25
C THR A 400 8.98 -15.52 13.71
N ALA A 401 10.02 -15.99 13.02
CA ALA A 401 10.86 -17.04 13.50
C ALA A 401 11.55 -16.51 14.77
N MET A 402 11.04 -16.92 15.93
CA MET A 402 11.69 -16.66 17.21
C MET A 402 12.60 -17.84 17.51
N TYR A 403 13.90 -17.62 17.61
CA TYR A 403 14.84 -18.70 17.85
C TYR A 403 15.86 -18.34 18.92
N THR A 404 16.30 -19.37 19.64
CA THR A 404 17.34 -19.29 20.67
C THR A 404 18.41 -20.32 20.38
N ALA A 405 19.64 -20.00 20.73
CA ALA A 405 20.75 -20.92 20.67
C ALA A 405 21.16 -21.31 22.10
N HIS A 406 21.40 -22.60 22.32
CA HIS A 406 22.13 -23.06 23.50
C HIS A 406 23.62 -23.00 23.17
N VAL A 407 24.32 -22.02 23.74
CA VAL A 407 25.74 -21.78 23.47
C VAL A 407 26.58 -22.36 24.61
N GLN A 408 27.70 -22.98 24.26
CA GLN A 408 28.69 -23.49 25.21
C GLN A 408 28.99 -22.46 26.30
N ASN A 409 28.95 -22.91 27.57
CA ASN A 409 29.20 -22.13 28.79
C ASN A 409 28.22 -20.97 29.06
N LEU A 410 27.32 -20.64 28.13
CA LEU A 410 26.34 -19.54 28.27
C LEU A 410 24.92 -20.05 28.46
N GLY A 411 24.63 -21.28 28.03
CA GLY A 411 23.29 -21.83 28.06
C GLY A 411 22.40 -21.26 26.96
N TRP A 412 21.09 -21.26 27.18
CA TRP A 412 20.13 -20.66 26.24
C TRP A 412 20.27 -19.14 26.23
N THR A 413 20.61 -18.58 25.07
CA THR A 413 20.72 -17.13 24.85
C THR A 413 19.34 -16.47 24.81
N PRO A 414 19.26 -15.13 24.94
CA PRO A 414 18.03 -14.39 24.65
C PRO A 414 17.44 -14.74 23.29
N THR A 415 16.11 -14.62 23.18
CA THR A 415 15.39 -14.95 21.94
C THR A 415 15.70 -13.94 20.86
N ALA A 416 16.19 -14.45 19.71
CA ALA A 416 16.35 -13.71 18.48
C ALA A 416 15.03 -13.77 17.68
N ALA A 417 14.74 -12.70 16.95
CA ALA A 417 13.64 -12.61 16.00
C ALA A 417 14.19 -12.50 14.57
N ASP A 418 13.38 -12.83 13.56
CA ASP A 418 13.66 -12.73 12.12
C ASP A 418 14.93 -11.99 11.71
N GLY A 419 15.89 -12.74 11.17
CA GLY A 419 17.11 -12.19 10.59
C GLY A 419 18.10 -11.62 11.62
N THR A 420 17.82 -11.65 12.93
CA THR A 420 18.77 -11.24 13.97
C THR A 420 19.64 -12.42 14.43
N VAL A 421 20.80 -12.16 15.00
CA VAL A 421 21.77 -13.22 15.31
C VAL A 421 21.36 -13.95 16.60
N ALA A 422 21.28 -15.29 16.54
CA ALA A 422 21.27 -16.15 17.74
C ALA A 422 22.60 -16.89 17.85
N GLY A 423 23.27 -16.78 19.00
CA GLY A 423 24.62 -17.30 19.23
C GLY A 423 25.64 -16.19 19.41
N THR A 424 26.92 -16.50 19.18
CA THR A 424 28.03 -15.55 19.35
C THR A 424 28.94 -15.58 18.13
N THR A 425 29.30 -14.41 17.59
CA THR A 425 30.32 -14.31 16.53
C THR A 425 31.66 -13.90 17.12
N GLY A 426 32.74 -14.58 16.75
CA GLY A 426 34.11 -14.20 17.12
C GLY A 426 34.55 -14.56 18.55
N GLN A 427 33.71 -15.26 19.32
CA GLN A 427 34.05 -15.73 20.68
C GLN A 427 34.51 -17.20 20.74
N ALA A 428 34.55 -17.88 19.59
CA ALA A 428 34.94 -19.28 19.47
C ALA A 428 34.08 -20.28 20.30
N LEU A 429 32.84 -19.91 20.64
CA LEU A 429 31.91 -20.76 21.37
C LEU A 429 30.98 -21.52 20.40
N ARG A 430 30.78 -22.82 20.64
CA ARG A 430 29.87 -23.65 19.83
C ARG A 430 28.40 -23.43 20.23
N VAL A 431 27.53 -23.46 19.24
CA VAL A 431 26.11 -23.77 19.42
C VAL A 431 25.97 -25.28 19.60
N GLU A 432 25.26 -25.70 20.64
CA GLU A 432 25.00 -27.12 20.96
C GLU A 432 23.57 -27.53 20.60
N ALA A 433 22.61 -26.62 20.77
CA ALA A 433 21.21 -26.82 20.41
C ALA A 433 20.56 -25.53 19.91
N LEU A 434 19.48 -25.68 19.15
CA LEU A 434 18.61 -24.59 18.73
C LEU A 434 17.19 -24.89 19.21
N ARG A 435 16.45 -23.84 19.58
CA ARG A 435 14.99 -23.88 19.73
C ARG A 435 14.37 -22.81 18.83
N LEU A 436 13.34 -23.19 18.10
CA LEU A 436 12.60 -22.33 17.19
C LEU A 436 11.15 -22.32 17.65
N THR A 437 10.51 -21.17 17.57
CA THR A 437 9.09 -21.01 17.81
C THR A 437 8.59 -20.05 16.76
N VAL A 438 7.60 -20.50 16.01
CA VAL A 438 6.83 -19.63 15.13
C VAL A 438 5.51 -19.39 15.82
N ALA A 439 5.22 -18.12 16.07
CA ALA A 439 3.85 -17.74 16.33
C ALA A 439 3.15 -17.66 14.97
N SER A 440 2.09 -18.44 14.73
CA SER A 440 1.06 -18.15 13.73
C SER A 440 -0.18 -19.01 13.95
N MET A 441 -1.35 -18.46 13.67
CA MET A 441 -2.63 -19.18 13.62
C MET A 441 -3.35 -19.01 12.27
N ALA A 442 -2.71 -18.37 11.28
CA ALA A 442 -3.39 -17.90 10.07
C ALA A 442 -3.41 -18.91 8.90
N TYR A 443 -2.40 -19.79 8.79
CA TYR A 443 -2.29 -20.79 7.73
C TYR A 443 -2.00 -22.17 8.32
N ALA A 444 -2.59 -23.22 7.73
CA ALA A 444 -2.33 -24.59 8.17
C ALA A 444 -0.89 -25.02 7.80
N GLY A 445 -0.15 -25.63 8.72
CA GLY A 445 1.23 -26.04 8.48
C GLY A 445 2.13 -25.93 9.72
N ASP A 446 3.38 -26.35 9.58
CA ASP A 446 4.42 -26.28 10.63
C ASP A 446 5.81 -26.08 10.00
N ILE A 447 6.79 -25.68 10.80
CA ILE A 447 8.20 -25.82 10.45
C ILE A 447 8.69 -27.20 10.86
N GLN A 448 9.37 -27.86 9.94
CA GLN A 448 10.21 -29.01 10.24
C GLN A 448 11.67 -28.67 10.14
N TRP A 449 12.47 -29.22 11.04
CA TRP A 449 13.90 -28.95 11.10
C TRP A 449 14.67 -30.12 11.69
N ARG A 450 15.97 -30.16 11.40
CA ARG A 450 16.89 -31.17 11.93
C ARG A 450 18.30 -30.61 12.04
N GLY A 451 19.06 -31.14 12.99
CA GLY A 451 20.46 -30.81 13.19
C GLY A 451 21.40 -31.96 12.81
N HIS A 452 22.59 -31.62 12.30
CA HIS A 452 23.73 -32.52 12.20
C HIS A 452 24.66 -32.26 13.38
N VAL A 453 24.77 -33.23 14.28
CA VAL A 453 25.50 -33.09 15.54
C VAL A 453 26.77 -33.93 15.51
N GLU A 454 27.83 -33.41 16.10
CA GLU A 454 29.09 -34.14 16.30
C GLU A 454 28.85 -35.55 16.88
N ASN A 455 29.51 -36.56 16.29
CA ASN A 455 29.44 -37.98 16.69
C ASN A 455 28.05 -38.63 16.66
N VAL A 456 27.02 -37.91 16.21
CA VAL A 456 25.64 -38.40 16.08
C VAL A 456 25.22 -38.40 14.60
N GLY A 457 25.63 -37.39 13.83
CA GLY A 457 25.18 -37.18 12.46
C GLY A 457 23.83 -36.46 12.40
N TRP A 458 23.09 -36.68 11.31
CA TRP A 458 21.75 -36.09 11.13
C TRP A 458 20.73 -36.70 12.08
N GLN A 459 20.14 -35.84 12.92
CA GLN A 459 18.96 -36.16 13.69
C GLN A 459 17.71 -36.26 12.79
N PRO A 460 16.63 -36.95 13.23
CA PRO A 460 15.38 -36.98 12.49
C PRO A 460 14.77 -35.59 12.34
N TRP A 461 13.92 -35.40 11.32
CA TRP A 461 13.09 -34.20 11.20
C TRP A 461 12.09 -34.14 12.35
N VAL A 462 12.06 -33.01 13.04
CA VAL A 462 11.12 -32.74 14.14
C VAL A 462 10.30 -31.49 13.83
N SER A 463 9.17 -31.32 14.52
CA SER A 463 8.37 -30.08 14.47
C SER A 463 9.06 -28.91 15.17
N SER A 464 8.61 -27.70 14.89
CA SER A 464 9.09 -26.47 15.54
C SER A 464 8.98 -26.51 17.07
N ALA A 465 7.99 -27.23 17.60
CA ALA A 465 7.81 -27.42 19.05
C ALA A 465 8.99 -28.14 19.74
N ASN A 466 9.85 -28.83 18.99
CA ASN A 466 10.94 -29.63 19.53
C ASN A 466 12.31 -29.04 19.14
N PRO A 467 13.27 -28.92 20.08
CA PRO A 467 14.61 -28.44 19.77
C PRO A 467 15.42 -29.46 18.95
N ILE A 468 16.43 -28.96 18.22
CA ILE A 468 17.45 -29.78 17.55
C ILE A 468 18.81 -29.58 18.22
N GLY A 469 19.72 -30.54 18.06
CA GLY A 469 21.01 -30.54 18.73
C GLY A 469 20.99 -31.30 20.06
N THR A 470 21.90 -30.94 20.97
CA THR A 470 21.99 -31.52 22.32
C THR A 470 22.23 -30.41 23.34
N THR A 471 21.67 -30.55 24.54
CA THR A 471 21.89 -29.61 25.65
C THR A 471 22.71 -30.30 26.73
N GLY A 472 23.82 -29.69 27.14
CA GLY A 472 24.64 -30.17 28.28
C GLY A 472 25.50 -31.42 28.00
N GLN A 473 25.51 -31.94 26.78
CA GLN A 473 26.33 -33.09 26.38
C GLN A 473 27.70 -32.70 25.81
N GLY A 474 27.95 -31.40 25.61
CA GLY A 474 29.21 -30.90 25.10
C GLY A 474 29.43 -31.10 23.59
N LEU A 475 28.43 -31.58 22.84
CA LEU A 475 28.52 -31.83 21.41
C LEU A 475 28.15 -30.58 20.60
N ARG A 476 28.91 -30.28 19.54
CA ARG A 476 28.61 -29.15 18.64
C ARG A 476 27.54 -29.50 17.61
N LEU A 477 26.72 -28.50 17.28
CA LEU A 477 25.96 -28.48 16.04
C LEU A 477 26.88 -28.08 14.88
N GLU A 478 26.89 -28.87 13.82
CA GLU A 478 27.77 -28.66 12.65
C GLU A 478 27.00 -28.17 11.41
N ALA A 479 25.74 -28.61 11.27
CA ALA A 479 24.82 -28.16 10.24
C ALA A 479 23.36 -28.24 10.71
N PHE A 480 22.46 -27.55 10.02
CA PHE A 480 21.02 -27.70 10.19
C PHE A 480 20.25 -27.44 8.89
N GLU A 481 19.04 -27.96 8.83
CA GLU A 481 18.09 -27.76 7.73
C GLU A 481 16.73 -27.39 8.30
N VAL A 482 16.00 -26.52 7.59
CA VAL A 482 14.69 -26.01 7.99
C VAL A 482 13.79 -25.99 6.75
N ARG A 483 12.57 -26.50 6.87
CA ARG A 483 11.56 -26.50 5.81
C ARG A 483 10.17 -26.20 6.36
N LEU A 484 9.32 -25.67 5.51
CA LEU A 484 7.91 -25.42 5.80
C LEU A 484 7.06 -26.61 5.34
N THR A 485 5.89 -26.77 5.95
CA THR A 485 4.92 -27.82 5.60
C THR A 485 3.51 -27.24 5.50
N GLY A 486 2.60 -27.91 4.79
CA GLY A 486 1.22 -27.47 4.62
C GLY A 486 1.10 -26.19 3.79
N GLU A 487 -0.01 -25.47 3.98
CA GLU A 487 -0.29 -24.19 3.34
C GLU A 487 0.80 -23.13 3.62
N LEU A 488 1.48 -23.24 4.76
CA LEU A 488 2.63 -22.41 5.08
C LEU A 488 3.77 -22.53 4.04
N ALA A 489 4.01 -23.73 3.50
CA ALA A 489 5.02 -23.95 2.46
C ALA A 489 4.60 -23.39 1.09
N ASP A 490 3.30 -23.22 0.85
CA ASP A 490 2.79 -22.64 -0.39
C ASP A 490 2.91 -21.11 -0.37
N ARG A 491 2.76 -20.50 0.81
CA ARG A 491 2.70 -19.05 1.01
C ARG A 491 4.01 -18.41 1.40
N TYR A 492 4.98 -19.18 1.92
CA TYR A 492 6.24 -18.65 2.45
C TYR A 492 7.44 -19.52 2.08
N SER A 493 8.62 -18.91 2.13
CA SER A 493 9.93 -19.54 2.09
C SER A 493 10.68 -19.20 3.37
N ILE A 494 11.40 -20.17 3.92
CA ILE A 494 12.27 -19.98 5.09
C ILE A 494 13.72 -19.89 4.65
N TYR A 495 14.36 -18.74 4.88
CA TYR A 495 15.76 -18.51 4.60
C TYR A 495 16.57 -18.56 5.89
N TYR A 496 17.75 -19.18 5.82
CA TYR A 496 18.61 -19.30 6.98
C TYR A 496 20.08 -19.44 6.58
N ARG A 497 20.97 -19.09 7.52
CA ARG A 497 22.41 -19.25 7.37
C ARG A 497 23.09 -19.48 8.71
N ALA A 498 24.32 -19.99 8.65
CA ALA A 498 25.19 -20.20 9.80
C ALA A 498 26.46 -19.35 9.71
N HIS A 499 26.94 -18.92 10.87
CA HIS A 499 28.33 -18.50 11.09
C HIS A 499 29.13 -19.72 11.53
N VAL A 500 30.04 -20.18 10.67
CA VAL A 500 30.80 -21.43 10.89
C VAL A 500 32.24 -21.10 11.28
N GLN A 501 32.79 -21.87 12.21
CA GLN A 501 34.19 -21.78 12.60
C GLN A 501 35.13 -21.74 11.37
N ASP A 502 36.08 -20.81 11.39
CA ASP A 502 37.11 -20.60 10.36
C ASP A 502 36.56 -20.34 8.95
N VAL A 503 35.27 -20.02 8.82
CA VAL A 503 34.59 -19.69 7.55
C VAL A 503 33.86 -18.35 7.66
N GLY A 504 33.21 -18.08 8.80
CA GLY A 504 32.37 -16.92 8.99
C GLY A 504 30.92 -17.16 8.54
N TRP A 505 30.20 -16.07 8.24
CA TRP A 505 28.83 -16.14 7.72
C TRP A 505 28.80 -16.73 6.32
N GLN A 506 28.10 -17.85 6.16
CA GLN A 506 27.79 -18.42 4.85
C GLN A 506 26.67 -17.63 4.14
N ALA A 507 26.49 -17.86 2.84
CA ALA A 507 25.32 -17.37 2.12
C ALA A 507 24.01 -17.95 2.69
N PHE A 508 22.89 -17.25 2.50
CA PHE A 508 21.59 -17.79 2.84
C PHE A 508 21.26 -19.00 1.98
N THR A 509 20.73 -20.05 2.62
CA THR A 509 20.03 -21.15 1.98
C THR A 509 18.55 -21.07 2.35
N ALA A 510 17.70 -21.89 1.73
CA ALA A 510 16.28 -21.88 1.99
C ALA A 510 15.63 -23.26 1.86
N ASP A 511 14.44 -23.41 2.45
CA ASP A 511 13.47 -24.48 2.18
C ASP A 511 14.07 -25.91 2.09
N GLY A 512 14.84 -26.29 3.10
CA GLY A 512 15.46 -27.61 3.23
C GLY A 512 16.92 -27.68 2.80
N GLY A 513 17.53 -26.59 2.31
CA GLY A 513 18.96 -26.54 2.01
C GLY A 513 19.86 -26.57 3.26
N THR A 514 21.07 -27.07 3.17
CA THR A 514 21.95 -27.21 4.34
C THR A 514 22.65 -25.90 4.72
N ALA A 515 22.49 -25.45 5.97
CA ALA A 515 23.32 -24.38 6.56
C ALA A 515 24.34 -24.99 7.52
N GLY A 516 25.61 -24.60 7.42
CA GLY A 516 26.73 -25.21 8.14
C GLY A 516 27.59 -26.10 7.25
N THR A 517 28.25 -27.10 7.84
CA THR A 517 29.09 -28.07 7.12
C THR A 517 28.92 -29.47 7.71
N THR A 518 28.86 -30.49 6.86
CA THR A 518 28.87 -31.90 7.27
C THR A 518 30.26 -32.51 7.03
N GLY A 519 30.72 -33.37 7.93
CA GLY A 519 31.99 -34.13 7.78
C GLY A 519 33.28 -33.33 7.92
N GLN A 520 33.22 -32.02 8.18
CA GLN A 520 34.40 -31.15 8.34
C GLN A 520 34.80 -30.91 9.81
N GLY A 521 33.99 -31.36 10.77
CA GLY A 521 34.28 -31.17 12.19
C GLY A 521 34.18 -29.71 12.67
N LYS A 522 33.52 -28.83 11.91
CA LYS A 522 33.42 -27.40 12.22
C LYS A 522 32.15 -27.07 12.98
N ARG A 523 32.27 -26.28 14.06
CA ARG A 523 31.12 -25.81 14.85
C ARG A 523 30.39 -24.66 14.17
N ILE A 524 29.07 -24.63 14.35
CA ILE A 524 28.27 -23.42 14.21
C ILE A 524 28.46 -22.56 15.47
N GLU A 525 28.66 -21.26 15.29
CA GLU A 525 28.81 -20.29 16.39
C GLU A 525 27.61 -19.35 16.51
N ALA A 526 26.93 -19.08 15.38
CA ALA A 526 25.72 -18.27 15.35
C ALA A 526 24.83 -18.62 14.14
N VAL A 527 23.54 -18.28 14.20
CA VAL A 527 22.57 -18.49 13.11
C VAL A 527 21.69 -17.27 12.87
N GLN A 528 21.18 -17.16 11.65
CA GLN A 528 20.07 -16.27 11.29
C GLN A 528 19.02 -17.07 10.55
N ILE A 529 17.76 -16.87 10.90
CA ILE A 529 16.59 -17.52 10.30
C ILE A 529 15.56 -16.42 10.04
N LEU A 530 14.96 -16.42 8.86
CA LEU A 530 13.96 -15.43 8.48
C LEU A 530 12.90 -16.08 7.58
N LEU A 531 11.64 -15.76 7.83
CA LEU A 531 10.53 -16.18 6.96
C LEU A 531 10.22 -15.07 5.95
N VAL A 532 10.01 -15.43 4.68
CA VAL A 532 9.69 -14.50 3.59
C VAL A 532 8.46 -15.01 2.84
N PRO A 533 7.48 -14.15 2.50
CA PRO A 533 6.39 -14.55 1.60
C PRO A 533 6.91 -15.12 0.27
N ARG A 534 6.32 -16.21 -0.21
CA ARG A 534 6.47 -16.67 -1.60
C ARG A 534 5.67 -15.72 -2.48
N ALA A 535 6.28 -15.26 -3.57
CA ALA A 535 5.55 -14.56 -4.62
C ALA A 535 4.58 -15.57 -5.26
N GLY A 536 3.28 -15.24 -5.26
CA GLY A 536 2.24 -16.01 -5.95
C GLY A 536 2.29 -15.83 -7.46
#